data_AF-A0A6J8BXW6-F1
#
_entry.id   AF-A0A6J8BXW6-F1
#
_cell.length_a   1.000
_cell.length_b   1.000
_cell.length_c   1.000
_cell.angle_alpha   90.00
_cell.angle_beta   90.00
_cell.angle_gamma   90.00
#
_symmetry.space_group_name_H-M   'P 1'
#
loop_
_entity.id
_entity.type
_entity.pdbx_description
1 polymer ?
#
loop_
_entity_poly.entity_id
_entity_poly.type
_entity_poly.pdbx_seq_one_letter_code
_entity_poly.pdbx_strand_id
1 'polypeptide(L)'
;MMNNVRDNLTIINNKTVITSGSFGEGLEMQGSDIDTMNILKYFEICEDTDIPFNPDKPYFAMETYDTPPGYTQLRLLHSNLWQTFQFCEKRGHAMYFSNALLKQYFAFTYLSIVHGPCLSDKHGFFYFAVCLKSESWITAAKPWIARSNNGWPGTDVEQFIKFSTFHELVFHQLKEPNYLLVDGIEKLLRSIMNVLDCTTGDFTLEKRNRIAHVASTFESSKIQYLYWYYMSKSCRQSVQFLPFKDTCTPDNKSDYRQYKILISTILRNLHHDAVSGWLLFASFLFYTKQYSSAIYILQYSLSKCSEEKIQPLIKLSHIHQELFSLSVFRKMNIVQLWKFMLLDSVYFWPSSTLIPNELQIMVKTQECVIPPVVYAHFLSFLCHYHLNNTSQCRDSIQDLQLTIEEKYFIADKIDEAVCYNILGIAFKLLRDEASANKAFMHSVRLNPNPDLRRLF
;
A
#
# COMPACT_ATOMS: atom_id res chain seq x y z
N MET A 1 -25.80 -0.02 -13.30
CA MET A 1 -26.45 -0.61 -12.11
C MET A 1 -25.45 -1.43 -11.28
N MET A 2 -24.23 -0.92 -11.02
CA MET A 2 -23.20 -1.60 -10.22
C MET A 2 -22.34 -0.56 -9.48
N ASN A 3 -22.95 0.15 -8.53
CA ASN A 3 -22.27 1.00 -7.53
C ASN A 3 -22.81 0.68 -6.13
N ASN A 4 -23.03 -0.61 -5.85
CA ASN A 4 -23.11 -1.02 -4.45
C ASN A 4 -21.68 -1.10 -3.95
N VAL A 5 -21.39 -0.33 -2.90
CA VAL A 5 -20.24 -0.53 -2.02
C VAL A 5 -20.02 -2.04 -1.90
N ARG A 6 -18.81 -2.52 -2.17
CA ARG A 6 -18.44 -3.93 -2.04
C ARG A 6 -18.57 -4.28 -0.55
N ASP A 7 -19.78 -4.63 -0.13
CA ASP A 7 -20.04 -5.07 1.23
C ASP A 7 -19.37 -6.43 1.35
N ASN A 8 -18.16 -6.42 1.92
CA ASN A 8 -17.35 -7.61 2.16
C ASN A 8 -18.00 -8.56 3.17
N LEU A 9 -19.22 -8.29 3.64
CA LEU A 9 -19.93 -9.04 4.64
C LEU A 9 -21.35 -9.34 4.15
N THR A 10 -21.65 -10.62 3.95
CA THR A 10 -23.00 -11.09 3.66
C THR A 10 -23.49 -11.96 4.82
N ILE A 11 -24.66 -11.65 5.38
CA ILE A 11 -25.30 -12.46 6.42
C ILE A 11 -26.37 -13.34 5.76
N ILE A 12 -26.19 -14.66 5.82
CA ILE A 12 -27.14 -15.64 5.28
C ILE A 12 -27.48 -16.61 6.41
N ASN A 13 -28.68 -16.50 6.98
CA ASN A 13 -29.12 -17.30 8.13
C ASN A 13 -28.11 -17.21 9.31
N ASN A 14 -27.69 -18.35 9.86
CA ASN A 14 -26.71 -18.47 10.96
C ASN A 14 -25.24 -18.43 10.48
N LYS A 15 -25.01 -17.97 9.25
CA LYS A 15 -23.68 -17.90 8.63
C LYS A 15 -23.37 -16.45 8.26
N THR A 16 -22.15 -16.02 8.56
CA THR A 16 -21.59 -14.80 7.98
C THR A 16 -20.55 -15.20 6.97
N VAL A 17 -20.67 -14.68 5.76
CA VAL A 17 -19.69 -14.86 4.68
C VAL A 17 -18.93 -13.56 4.55
N ILE A 18 -17.62 -13.62 4.72
CA ILE A 18 -16.73 -12.47 4.52
C ILE A 18 -15.93 -12.71 3.24
N THR A 19 -15.95 -11.77 2.30
CA THR A 19 -15.04 -11.81 1.14
C THR A 19 -13.70 -11.23 1.57
N SER A 20 -12.63 -11.99 1.35
CA SER A 20 -11.26 -11.60 1.72
C SER A 20 -10.32 -11.77 0.53
N GLY A 21 -9.01 -11.77 0.79
CA GLY A 21 -8.00 -11.90 -0.25
C GLY A 21 -7.90 -10.67 -1.15
N SER A 22 -7.22 -10.82 -2.29
CA SER A 22 -7.01 -9.72 -3.23
C SER A 22 -8.33 -9.10 -3.69
N PHE A 23 -9.29 -9.94 -4.09
CA PHE A 23 -10.59 -9.49 -4.57
C PHE A 23 -11.41 -8.75 -3.49
N GLY A 24 -11.50 -9.31 -2.28
CA GLY A 24 -12.20 -8.68 -1.15
C GLY A 24 -11.56 -7.38 -0.67
N GLU A 25 -10.24 -7.25 -0.81
CA GLU A 25 -9.50 -6.02 -0.49
C GLU A 25 -9.58 -4.95 -1.61
N GLY A 26 -10.30 -5.22 -2.71
CA GLY A 26 -10.45 -4.29 -3.83
C GLY A 26 -9.34 -4.37 -4.88
N LEU A 27 -8.50 -5.40 -4.82
CA LEU A 27 -7.32 -5.60 -5.66
C LEU A 27 -7.66 -6.58 -6.78
N GLU A 28 -7.92 -6.07 -7.98
CA GLU A 28 -8.23 -6.89 -9.15
C GLU A 28 -6.94 -7.16 -9.93
N MET A 29 -6.39 -8.36 -9.80
CA MET A 29 -5.22 -8.81 -10.55
C MET A 29 -5.63 -9.92 -11.52
N GLN A 30 -4.87 -10.09 -12.60
CA GLN A 30 -5.11 -11.20 -13.52
C GLN A 30 -4.90 -12.53 -12.76
N GLY A 31 -5.93 -13.37 -12.75
CA GLY A 31 -5.93 -14.63 -12.01
C GLY A 31 -6.32 -14.53 -10.53
N SER A 32 -6.75 -13.35 -10.05
CA SER A 32 -7.38 -13.24 -8.73
C SER A 32 -8.54 -14.22 -8.60
N ASP A 33 -8.48 -15.02 -7.55
CA ASP A 33 -9.53 -15.89 -7.06
C ASP A 33 -10.43 -15.15 -6.06
N ILE A 34 -11.57 -15.77 -5.74
CA ILE A 34 -12.49 -15.26 -4.73
C ILE A 34 -12.25 -16.05 -3.45
N ASP A 35 -11.59 -15.41 -2.49
CA ASP A 35 -11.44 -15.92 -1.14
C ASP A 35 -12.65 -15.52 -0.28
N THR A 36 -13.26 -16.50 0.38
CA THR A 36 -14.32 -16.23 1.36
C THR A 36 -14.08 -16.93 2.69
N MET A 37 -14.55 -16.32 3.76
CA MET A 37 -14.51 -16.86 5.11
C MET A 37 -15.93 -17.11 5.58
N ASN A 38 -16.23 -18.38 5.80
CA ASN A 38 -17.54 -18.88 6.17
C ASN A 38 -17.59 -19.07 7.69
N ILE A 39 -18.08 -18.04 8.39
CA ILE A 39 -18.12 -18.00 9.85
C ILE A 39 -19.36 -18.72 10.35
N LEU A 40 -19.15 -19.84 11.05
CA LEU A 40 -20.19 -20.60 11.73
C LEU A 40 -20.46 -20.01 13.11
N LYS A 41 -21.71 -19.59 13.36
CA LYS A 41 -22.16 -19.04 14.65
C LYS A 41 -22.85 -20.06 15.55
N TYR A 42 -22.77 -21.34 15.17
CA TYR A 42 -23.46 -22.44 15.85
C TYR A 42 -22.75 -22.87 17.14
N PHE A 43 -21.43 -22.72 17.19
CA PHE A 43 -20.61 -23.09 18.34
C PHE A 43 -20.33 -21.87 19.21
N GLU A 44 -20.34 -22.04 20.53
CA GLU A 44 -19.85 -21.04 21.47
C GLU A 44 -18.42 -21.40 21.84
N ILE A 45 -17.50 -20.46 21.59
CA ILE A 45 -16.07 -20.64 21.81
C ILE A 45 -15.58 -19.51 22.71
N CYS A 46 -14.99 -19.91 23.84
CA CYS A 46 -14.45 -19.00 24.84
C CYS A 46 -13.08 -19.49 25.31
N GLU A 47 -12.22 -18.56 25.70
CA GLU A 47 -10.99 -18.90 26.42
C GLU A 47 -11.25 -19.12 27.90
N ASP A 48 -12.16 -18.33 28.47
CA ASP A 48 -12.47 -18.33 29.89
C ASP A 48 -13.67 -19.24 30.18
N THR A 49 -13.49 -20.23 31.06
CA THR A 49 -14.54 -21.15 31.47
C THR A 49 -15.59 -20.52 32.38
N ASP A 50 -15.30 -19.33 32.92
CA ASP A 50 -16.17 -18.66 33.91
C ASP A 50 -17.29 -17.84 33.26
N ILE A 51 -17.35 -17.80 31.92
CA ILE A 51 -18.40 -17.12 31.18
C ILE A 51 -19.67 -18.00 31.17
N PRO A 52 -20.85 -17.46 31.53
CA PRO A 52 -22.10 -18.19 31.42
C PRO A 52 -22.34 -18.62 29.96
N PHE A 53 -22.45 -19.92 29.72
CA PHE A 53 -22.68 -20.48 28.38
C PHE A 53 -24.15 -20.81 28.15
N ASN A 54 -24.57 -20.81 26.89
CA ASN A 54 -25.91 -21.25 26.53
C ASN A 54 -25.98 -22.79 26.50
N PRO A 55 -26.77 -23.44 27.36
CA PRO A 55 -26.84 -24.91 27.41
C PRO A 55 -27.42 -25.54 26.15
N ASP A 56 -28.10 -24.76 25.30
CA ASP A 56 -28.67 -25.21 24.03
C ASP A 56 -27.64 -25.24 22.89
N LYS A 57 -26.42 -24.73 23.11
CA LYS A 57 -25.35 -24.74 22.11
C LYS A 57 -24.15 -25.56 22.56
N PRO A 58 -23.37 -26.10 21.61
CA PRO A 58 -22.11 -26.74 21.96
C PRO A 58 -21.08 -25.69 22.39
N TYR A 59 -20.47 -25.94 23.53
CA TYR A 59 -19.52 -25.05 24.17
C TYR A 59 -18.10 -25.63 24.16
N PHE A 60 -17.16 -24.87 23.60
CA PHE A 60 -15.76 -25.23 23.49
C PHE A 60 -14.87 -24.24 24.24
N ALA A 61 -13.95 -24.77 25.03
CA ALA A 61 -12.87 -23.99 25.63
C ALA A 61 -11.64 -23.97 24.71
N MET A 62 -11.06 -22.78 24.53
CA MET A 62 -9.77 -22.60 23.86
C MET A 62 -8.63 -22.94 24.83
N GLU A 63 -7.83 -23.95 24.48
CA GLU A 63 -6.63 -24.34 25.21
C GLU A 63 -5.39 -23.91 24.40
N THR A 64 -4.49 -23.16 25.04
CA THR A 64 -3.26 -22.64 24.41
C THR A 64 -1.97 -23.14 25.06
N TYR A 65 -2.07 -23.89 26.18
CA TYR A 65 -0.92 -24.17 27.04
C TYR A 65 0.15 -25.11 26.43
N ASP A 66 -0.19 -25.86 25.38
CA ASP A 66 0.73 -26.77 24.68
C ASP A 66 0.60 -26.66 23.16
N THR A 67 0.25 -25.48 22.66
CA THR A 67 0.14 -25.21 21.24
C THR A 67 1.24 -24.26 20.78
N PRO A 68 1.80 -24.44 19.56
CA PRO A 68 2.72 -23.46 19.02
C PRO A 68 2.06 -22.06 18.92
N PRO A 69 2.83 -20.98 18.80
CA PRO A 69 2.27 -19.66 18.53
C PRO A 69 1.39 -19.66 17.28
N GLY A 70 0.17 -19.11 17.39
CA GLY A 70 -0.79 -19.05 16.29
C GLY A 70 -1.76 -20.24 16.19
N TYR A 71 -1.76 -21.17 17.15
CA TYR A 71 -2.72 -22.29 17.21
C TYR A 71 -3.39 -22.34 18.57
N THR A 72 -4.54 -23.02 18.61
CA THR A 72 -5.27 -23.37 19.83
C THR A 72 -5.92 -24.74 19.64
N GLN A 73 -6.18 -25.45 20.73
CA GLN A 73 -7.05 -26.62 20.72
C GLN A 73 -8.42 -26.22 21.27
N LEU A 74 -9.48 -26.80 20.74
CA LEU A 74 -10.84 -26.54 21.21
C LEU A 74 -11.35 -27.77 21.95
N ARG A 75 -11.35 -27.73 23.29
CA ARG A 75 -11.88 -28.81 24.12
C ARG A 75 -13.39 -28.66 24.27
N LEU A 76 -14.14 -29.71 23.95
CA LEU A 76 -15.59 -29.73 24.16
C LEU A 76 -15.88 -29.83 25.66
N LEU A 77 -16.57 -28.84 26.21
CA LEU A 77 -16.99 -28.83 27.61
C LEU A 77 -18.43 -29.28 27.79
N HIS A 78 -19.31 -28.87 26.88
CA HIS A 78 -20.74 -29.18 26.93
C HIS A 78 -21.31 -29.29 25.51
N SER A 79 -22.17 -30.27 25.29
CA SER A 79 -23.09 -30.28 24.14
C SER A 79 -24.26 -31.22 24.39
N ASN A 80 -25.47 -30.74 24.13
CA ASN A 80 -26.68 -31.56 24.08
C ASN A 80 -27.00 -32.02 22.64
N LEU A 81 -26.15 -31.66 21.67
CA LEU A 81 -26.40 -31.85 20.25
C LEU A 81 -25.49 -32.95 19.71
N TRP A 82 -26.10 -34.07 19.35
CA TRP A 82 -25.36 -35.26 18.91
C TRP A 82 -24.48 -34.99 17.66
N GLN A 83 -24.89 -34.04 16.81
CA GLN A 83 -24.14 -33.64 15.62
C GLN A 83 -22.77 -33.04 15.95
N THR A 84 -22.60 -32.41 17.13
CA THR A 84 -21.31 -31.87 17.57
C THR A 84 -20.24 -32.95 17.59
N PHE A 85 -20.59 -34.15 18.05
CA PHE A 85 -19.63 -35.25 18.18
C PHE A 85 -19.08 -35.73 16.83
N GLN A 86 -19.76 -35.45 15.71
CA GLN A 86 -19.26 -35.76 14.36
C GLN A 86 -18.04 -34.91 13.98
N PHE A 87 -17.86 -33.74 14.62
CA PHE A 87 -16.73 -32.85 14.41
C PHE A 87 -15.68 -32.95 15.51
N CYS A 88 -15.80 -33.91 16.42
CA CYS A 88 -14.90 -34.07 17.54
C CYS A 88 -14.15 -35.41 17.50
N GLU A 89 -12.94 -35.41 18.05
CA GLU A 89 -12.13 -36.61 18.25
C GLU A 89 -11.78 -36.76 19.73
N LYS A 90 -11.70 -38.00 20.21
CA LYS A 90 -11.34 -38.31 21.58
C LYS A 90 -9.82 -38.32 21.73
N ARG A 91 -9.30 -37.57 22.70
CA ARG A 91 -7.88 -37.58 23.08
C ARG A 91 -7.78 -37.80 24.60
N GLY A 92 -7.40 -39.02 25.00
CA GLY A 92 -7.43 -39.43 26.39
C GLY A 92 -8.86 -39.41 26.96
N HIS A 93 -9.08 -38.61 28.01
CA HIS A 93 -10.38 -38.46 28.67
C HIS A 93 -11.20 -37.26 28.18
N ALA A 94 -10.68 -36.48 27.23
CA ALA A 94 -11.34 -35.29 26.71
C ALA A 94 -11.72 -35.45 25.23
N MET A 95 -12.69 -34.65 24.80
CA MET A 95 -13.13 -34.54 23.41
C MET A 95 -12.64 -33.20 22.85
N TYR A 96 -12.07 -33.22 21.65
CA TYR A 96 -11.53 -32.04 21.00
C TYR A 96 -12.15 -31.83 19.62
N PHE A 97 -12.38 -30.59 19.24
CA PHE A 97 -12.80 -30.25 17.88
C PHE A 97 -11.71 -30.64 16.88
N SER A 98 -12.10 -31.39 15.84
CA SER A 98 -11.19 -31.84 14.79
C SER A 98 -11.46 -31.05 13.52
N ASN A 99 -10.53 -30.15 13.18
CA ASN A 99 -10.56 -29.42 11.92
C ASN A 99 -10.52 -30.37 10.70
N ALA A 100 -9.92 -31.55 10.83
CA ALA A 100 -9.90 -32.55 9.78
C ALA A 100 -11.31 -33.11 9.49
N LEU A 101 -12.07 -33.46 10.55
CA LEU A 101 -13.44 -33.95 10.43
C LEU A 101 -14.38 -32.88 9.88
N LEU A 102 -14.26 -31.63 10.34
CA LEU A 102 -15.03 -30.51 9.80
C LEU A 102 -14.76 -30.32 8.31
N LYS A 103 -13.49 -30.26 7.90
CA LYS A 103 -13.14 -30.10 6.48
C LYS A 103 -13.64 -31.26 5.64
N GLN A 104 -13.56 -32.50 6.13
CA GLN A 104 -14.06 -33.66 5.41
C GLN A 104 -15.58 -33.58 5.20
N TYR A 105 -16.34 -33.15 6.22
CA TYR A 105 -17.78 -32.94 6.11
C TYR A 105 -18.12 -31.91 5.03
N PHE A 106 -17.45 -30.75 5.04
CA PHE A 106 -17.68 -29.70 4.04
C PHE A 106 -17.19 -30.12 2.65
N ALA A 107 -16.03 -30.76 2.54
CA ALA A 107 -15.52 -31.26 1.26
C ALA A 107 -16.51 -32.25 0.61
N PHE A 108 -17.09 -33.15 1.41
CA PHE A 108 -18.12 -34.07 0.95
C PHE A 108 -19.40 -33.34 0.52
N THR A 109 -19.88 -32.41 1.34
CA THR A 109 -21.13 -31.68 1.09
C THR A 109 -21.06 -30.79 -0.16
N TYR A 110 -19.92 -30.15 -0.41
CA TYR A 110 -19.72 -29.18 -1.49
C TYR A 110 -18.94 -29.74 -2.68
N LEU A 111 -18.57 -31.03 -2.66
CA LEU A 111 -17.70 -31.67 -3.67
C LEU A 111 -16.41 -30.87 -3.92
N SER A 112 -15.82 -30.35 -2.84
CA SER A 112 -14.69 -29.43 -2.86
C SER A 112 -13.34 -30.14 -2.68
N ILE A 113 -12.27 -29.53 -3.18
CA ILE A 113 -10.89 -29.99 -2.98
C ILE A 113 -10.33 -29.32 -1.73
N VAL A 114 -9.62 -30.08 -0.89
CA VAL A 114 -9.04 -29.56 0.36
C VAL A 114 -7.61 -29.05 0.11
N HIS A 115 -7.33 -27.79 0.40
CA HIS A 115 -6.00 -27.18 0.31
C HIS A 115 -5.65 -26.41 1.59
N GLY A 116 -4.89 -27.05 2.49
CA GLY A 116 -4.53 -26.42 3.78
C GLY A 116 -5.77 -26.15 4.66
N PRO A 117 -6.01 -24.90 5.10
CA PRO A 117 -7.23 -24.52 5.82
C PRO A 117 -8.44 -24.30 4.90
N CYS A 118 -8.23 -24.17 3.58
CA CYS A 118 -9.27 -23.81 2.63
C CYS A 118 -9.84 -25.02 1.90
N LEU A 119 -11.05 -24.83 1.40
CA LEU A 119 -11.75 -25.69 0.45
C LEU A 119 -11.87 -24.91 -0.86
N SER A 120 -11.65 -25.57 -2.00
CA SER A 120 -11.87 -24.97 -3.32
C SER A 120 -12.98 -25.68 -4.08
N ASP A 121 -13.63 -24.95 -4.98
CA ASP A 121 -14.43 -25.58 -6.01
C ASP A 121 -13.54 -26.42 -6.96
N LYS A 122 -14.16 -27.25 -7.80
CA LYS A 122 -13.42 -28.14 -8.71
C LYS A 122 -12.53 -27.40 -9.71
N HIS A 123 -12.81 -26.11 -9.93
CA HIS A 123 -12.09 -25.27 -10.87
C HIS A 123 -10.99 -24.43 -10.21
N GLY A 124 -10.93 -24.37 -8.88
CA GLY A 124 -9.93 -23.60 -8.14
C GLY A 124 -10.11 -22.09 -8.25
N PHE A 125 -11.32 -21.62 -8.60
CA PHE A 125 -11.63 -20.18 -8.71
C PHE A 125 -12.19 -19.60 -7.41
N PHE A 126 -12.78 -20.45 -6.58
CA PHE A 126 -13.43 -20.05 -5.34
C PHE A 126 -12.80 -20.82 -4.19
N TYR A 127 -12.12 -20.11 -3.30
CA TYR A 127 -11.59 -20.67 -2.06
C TYR A 127 -12.46 -20.20 -0.91
N PHE A 128 -12.78 -21.12 0.00
CA PHE A 128 -13.38 -20.74 1.26
C PHE A 128 -12.74 -21.42 2.45
N ALA A 129 -12.51 -20.63 3.49
CA ALA A 129 -12.17 -21.11 4.81
C ALA A 129 -13.44 -21.26 5.63
N VAL A 130 -13.56 -22.32 6.44
CA VAL A 130 -14.61 -22.43 7.44
C VAL A 130 -14.04 -21.94 8.76
N CYS A 131 -14.62 -20.86 9.28
CA CYS A 131 -14.16 -20.20 10.49
C CYS A 131 -15.19 -20.41 11.61
N LEU A 132 -14.71 -20.46 12.84
CA LEU A 132 -15.57 -20.48 14.02
C LEU A 132 -15.48 -19.11 14.71
N LYS A 133 -16.62 -18.59 15.17
CA LYS A 133 -16.66 -17.32 15.89
C LYS A 133 -16.24 -17.55 17.35
N SER A 134 -15.28 -16.75 17.84
CA SER A 134 -15.03 -16.58 19.27
C SER A 134 -15.60 -15.24 19.75
N GLU A 135 -16.17 -15.20 20.95
CA GLU A 135 -16.68 -13.96 21.55
C GLU A 135 -15.56 -13.10 22.17
N SER A 136 -14.37 -13.67 22.39
CA SER A 136 -13.22 -12.98 22.97
C SER A 136 -11.92 -13.28 22.25
N TRP A 137 -10.98 -12.34 22.31
CA TRP A 137 -9.58 -12.57 21.94
C TRP A 137 -8.91 -13.55 22.90
N ILE A 138 -8.10 -14.46 22.35
CA ILE A 138 -7.21 -15.28 23.17
C ILE A 138 -6.20 -14.38 23.90
N THR A 139 -5.88 -14.71 25.14
CA THR A 139 -5.00 -13.95 26.02
C THR A 139 -3.60 -13.83 25.44
N ALA A 140 -3.14 -14.84 24.70
CA ALA A 140 -1.89 -14.80 23.95
C ALA A 140 -1.85 -13.70 22.85
N ALA A 141 -3.00 -13.27 22.32
CA ALA A 141 -3.09 -12.22 21.29
C ALA A 141 -3.19 -10.80 21.89
N LYS A 142 -3.59 -10.67 23.17
CA LYS A 142 -3.77 -9.37 23.83
C LYS A 142 -2.52 -8.47 23.76
N PRO A 143 -1.29 -8.97 23.99
CA PRO A 143 -0.09 -8.14 23.85
C PRO A 143 0.14 -7.64 22.43
N TRP A 144 -0.25 -8.40 21.39
CA TRP A 144 -0.10 -8.00 19.99
C TRP A 144 -1.08 -6.91 19.59
N ILE A 145 -2.34 -7.04 20.02
CA ILE A 145 -3.39 -6.04 19.73
C ILE A 145 -3.07 -4.71 20.42
N ALA A 146 -2.44 -4.77 21.59
CA ALA A 146 -1.98 -3.59 22.32
C ALA A 146 -0.72 -2.93 21.72
N ARG A 147 -0.11 -3.48 20.66
CA ARG A 147 1.04 -2.86 19.98
C ARG A 147 0.57 -1.71 19.08
N SER A 148 0.14 -0.60 19.66
CA SER A 148 0.05 0.65 18.91
C SER A 148 1.46 1.19 18.71
N ASN A 149 1.99 1.14 17.48
CA ASN A 149 3.28 1.77 17.18
C ASN A 149 3.03 3.24 16.87
N ASN A 150 3.52 4.15 17.72
CA ASN A 150 3.48 5.60 17.50
C ASN A 150 2.07 6.15 17.25
N GLY A 151 1.05 5.62 17.95
CA GLY A 151 -0.34 6.09 17.81
C GLY A 151 -1.06 5.58 16.55
N TRP A 152 -0.51 4.59 15.86
CA TRP A 152 -1.19 3.88 14.79
C TRP A 152 -1.49 2.41 15.17
N PRO A 153 -2.73 1.91 14.98
CA PRO A 153 -3.90 2.68 14.54
C PRO A 153 -4.35 3.66 15.64
N GLY A 154 -5.17 4.66 15.28
CA GLY A 154 -5.73 5.59 16.27
C GLY A 154 -6.52 4.84 17.35
N THR A 155 -6.60 5.40 18.56
CA THR A 155 -7.22 4.75 19.73
C THR A 155 -8.64 4.27 19.49
N ASP A 156 -9.42 4.98 18.69
CA ASP A 156 -10.81 4.60 18.37
C ASP A 156 -10.86 3.34 17.50
N VAL A 157 -9.93 3.22 16.56
CA VAL A 157 -9.78 2.03 15.70
C VAL A 157 -9.22 0.86 16.50
N GLU A 158 -8.27 1.12 17.40
CA GLU A 158 -7.76 0.10 18.31
C GLU A 158 -8.87 -0.44 19.22
N GLN A 159 -9.68 0.44 19.83
CA GLN A 159 -10.84 0.05 20.61
C GLN A 159 -11.85 -0.71 19.75
N PHE A 160 -12.14 -0.22 18.54
CA PHE A 160 -13.00 -0.93 17.61
C PHE A 160 -12.50 -2.35 17.33
N ILE A 161 -11.21 -2.54 17.05
CA ILE A 161 -10.60 -3.87 16.83
C ILE A 161 -10.69 -4.75 18.08
N LYS A 162 -10.48 -4.17 19.27
CA LYS A 162 -10.60 -4.89 20.55
C LYS A 162 -12.04 -5.35 20.82
N PHE A 163 -13.03 -4.54 20.46
CA PHE A 163 -14.45 -4.80 20.74
C PHE A 163 -15.21 -5.46 19.59
N SER A 164 -14.64 -5.55 18.39
CA SER A 164 -15.29 -6.25 17.27
C SER A 164 -15.17 -7.76 17.46
N THR A 165 -16.28 -8.41 17.75
CA THR A 165 -16.42 -9.84 18.13
C THR A 165 -16.23 -10.82 16.96
N PHE A 166 -15.57 -10.42 15.88
CA PHE A 166 -15.29 -11.27 14.72
C PHE A 166 -13.86 -11.78 14.82
N HIS A 167 -13.67 -12.89 15.53
CA HIS A 167 -12.36 -13.53 15.68
C HIS A 167 -12.36 -14.86 14.96
N GLU A 168 -11.43 -15.01 14.02
CA GLU A 168 -11.34 -16.13 13.09
C GLU A 168 -10.17 -17.03 13.48
N LEU A 169 -10.45 -18.31 13.71
CA LEU A 169 -9.41 -19.32 13.91
C LEU A 169 -9.10 -20.01 12.58
N VAL A 170 -7.93 -19.72 11.99
CA VAL A 170 -7.45 -20.33 10.74
C VAL A 170 -6.20 -21.19 10.98
N PHE A 171 -6.35 -22.49 10.70
CA PHE A 171 -5.43 -23.63 10.83
C PHE A 171 -4.14 -23.66 9.97
N HIS A 172 -2.90 -23.39 10.44
CA HIS A 172 -1.70 -23.59 9.56
C HIS A 172 -0.36 -23.89 10.25
N GLN A 173 0.31 -25.05 10.04
CA GLN A 173 1.54 -25.61 10.72
C GLN A 173 2.92 -24.93 10.37
N LEU A 174 3.84 -24.66 11.32
CA LEU A 174 5.16 -23.98 11.11
C LEU A 174 6.35 -24.50 11.97
N LYS A 175 7.60 -24.19 11.52
CA LYS A 175 8.92 -24.35 12.20
C LYS A 175 9.75 -23.04 12.07
N GLU A 176 10.52 -22.66 13.10
CA GLU A 176 11.22 -21.36 13.27
C GLU A 176 12.79 -21.38 13.17
N PRO A 177 13.46 -20.19 13.09
CA PRO A 177 14.89 -19.89 13.30
C PRO A 177 15.19 -18.84 14.43
N ASN A 178 16.45 -18.40 14.68
CA ASN A 178 16.88 -16.97 14.89
C ASN A 178 18.33 -16.68 15.41
N TYR A 179 18.72 -15.38 15.31
CA TYR A 179 20.04 -14.67 15.31
C TYR A 179 20.42 -13.87 16.60
N LEU A 180 21.45 -12.96 16.52
CA LEU A 180 22.19 -12.22 17.59
C LEU A 180 22.51 -10.70 17.30
N LEU A 181 22.59 -9.87 18.39
CA LEU A 181 23.39 -8.65 18.79
C LEU A 181 23.51 -7.26 18.04
N VAL A 182 24.05 -6.24 18.76
CA VAL A 182 23.96 -4.74 18.63
C VAL A 182 25.33 -3.99 18.74
N ASP A 183 25.48 -2.79 18.12
CA ASP A 183 25.90 -1.46 18.73
C ASP A 183 26.49 -0.37 17.75
N GLY A 184 26.37 0.93 18.10
CA GLY A 184 27.32 2.06 17.82
C GLY A 184 26.87 3.29 16.99
N ILE A 185 26.59 4.45 17.62
CA ILE A 185 25.96 5.68 17.06
C ILE A 185 26.90 6.74 16.43
N GLU A 186 28.18 6.82 16.79
CA GLU A 186 29.05 7.92 16.32
C GLU A 186 29.56 7.75 14.87
N LYS A 187 29.55 6.51 14.36
CA LYS A 187 29.73 6.20 12.93
C LYS A 187 28.54 6.66 12.08
N LEU A 188 27.38 6.90 12.69
CA LEU A 188 26.12 7.07 11.98
C LEU A 188 25.95 8.46 11.36
N LEU A 189 26.44 9.53 11.99
CA LEU A 189 26.33 10.87 11.42
C LEU A 189 27.23 11.05 10.18
N ARG A 190 28.40 10.41 10.15
CA ARG A 190 29.22 10.29 8.93
C ARG A 190 28.63 9.32 7.93
N SER A 191 27.95 8.27 8.39
CA SER A 191 27.29 7.29 7.51
C SER A 191 26.05 7.88 6.85
N ILE A 192 25.18 8.63 7.54
CA ILE A 192 24.01 9.32 6.95
C ILE A 192 24.47 10.25 5.81
N MET A 193 25.54 11.02 6.01
CA MET A 193 26.07 11.87 4.95
C MET A 193 26.70 11.09 3.78
N ASN A 194 27.49 10.04 4.06
CA ASN A 194 28.03 9.19 3.00
C ASN A 194 26.95 8.33 2.29
N VAL A 195 25.84 8.04 2.97
CA VAL A 195 24.67 7.29 2.47
C VAL A 195 23.76 8.20 1.63
N LEU A 196 23.70 9.49 1.94
CA LEU A 196 22.99 10.49 1.11
C LEU A 196 23.74 10.80 -0.20
N ASP A 197 25.07 10.59 -0.24
CA ASP A 197 25.88 10.59 -1.46
C ASP A 197 25.85 9.25 -2.23
N CYS A 198 25.23 8.19 -1.68
CA CYS A 198 25.07 6.92 -2.38
C CYS A 198 23.87 6.98 -3.34
N THR A 199 24.12 7.39 -4.58
CA THR A 199 23.22 7.21 -5.73
C THR A 199 23.05 5.74 -6.15
N THR A 200 23.56 4.77 -5.38
CA THR A 200 23.63 3.35 -5.76
C THR A 200 23.03 2.41 -4.70
N GLY A 201 21.70 2.32 -4.71
CA GLY A 201 20.95 1.06 -4.66
C GLY A 201 20.95 0.14 -3.43
N ASP A 202 21.86 0.23 -2.45
CA ASP A 202 21.98 -0.83 -1.43
C ASP A 202 21.75 -0.38 0.03
N PHE A 203 20.47 -0.18 0.35
CA PHE A 203 19.98 0.10 1.71
C PHE A 203 19.49 -1.19 2.36
N THR A 204 20.37 -1.90 3.07
CA THR A 204 19.97 -3.09 3.84
C THR A 204 18.98 -2.72 4.96
N LEU A 205 18.06 -3.63 5.29
CA LEU A 205 17.05 -3.46 6.35
C LEU A 205 17.70 -3.09 7.70
N GLU A 206 18.86 -3.66 8.00
CA GLU A 206 19.63 -3.36 9.21
C GLU A 206 20.09 -1.89 9.25
N LYS A 207 20.63 -1.36 8.13
CA LYS A 207 21.02 0.06 8.03
C LYS A 207 19.81 0.96 8.24
N ARG A 208 18.66 0.64 7.62
CA ARG A 208 17.41 1.41 7.80
C ARG A 208 16.97 1.45 9.27
N ASN A 209 16.96 0.30 9.94
CA ASN A 209 16.52 0.19 11.34
C ASN A 209 17.47 0.91 12.32
N ARG A 210 18.78 0.83 12.09
CA ARG A 210 19.78 1.58 12.88
C ARG A 210 19.58 3.09 12.72
N ILE A 211 19.34 3.58 11.50
CA ILE A 211 19.12 5.01 11.26
C ILE A 211 17.78 5.47 11.85
N ALA A 212 16.70 4.67 11.71
CA ALA A 212 15.39 4.98 12.28
C ALA A 212 15.42 5.11 13.81
N HIS A 213 16.12 4.19 14.47
CA HIS A 213 16.28 4.21 15.92
C HIS A 213 17.01 5.48 16.39
N VAL A 214 18.06 5.90 15.69
CA VAL A 214 18.76 7.13 16.05
C VAL A 214 17.91 8.37 15.71
N ALA A 215 17.20 8.35 14.59
CA ALA A 215 16.27 9.43 14.24
C ALA A 215 15.21 9.67 15.34
N SER A 216 14.65 8.59 15.92
CA SER A 216 13.67 8.70 17.00
C SER A 216 14.26 9.15 18.34
N THR A 217 15.58 9.14 18.50
CA THR A 217 16.26 9.64 19.73
C THR A 217 16.52 11.16 19.70
N PHE A 218 16.32 11.84 18.57
CA PHE A 218 16.46 13.30 18.53
C PHE A 218 15.25 13.99 19.13
N GLU A 219 15.48 14.91 20.07
CA GLU A 219 14.42 15.74 20.69
C GLU A 219 13.84 16.78 19.71
N SER A 220 14.54 17.10 18.61
CA SER A 220 14.07 18.05 17.61
C SER A 220 13.13 17.40 16.60
N SER A 221 11.84 17.75 16.69
CA SER A 221 10.79 17.34 15.74
C SER A 221 11.13 17.64 14.27
N LYS A 222 12.03 18.59 14.01
CA LYS A 222 12.45 19.01 12.66
C LYS A 222 13.50 18.08 12.05
N ILE A 223 14.43 17.56 12.86
CA ILE A 223 15.41 16.55 12.41
C ILE A 223 14.69 15.25 12.10
N GLN A 224 13.70 14.90 12.93
CA GLN A 224 12.81 13.75 12.65
C GLN A 224 12.09 13.94 11.31
N TYR A 225 11.54 15.13 11.02
CA TYR A 225 10.88 15.40 9.75
C TYR A 225 11.82 15.27 8.53
N LEU A 226 13.03 15.83 8.61
CA LEU A 226 14.05 15.68 7.57
C LEU A 226 14.39 14.20 7.34
N TYR A 227 14.60 13.44 8.41
CA TYR A 227 14.84 12.00 8.33
C TYR A 227 13.69 11.27 7.62
N TRP A 228 12.44 11.50 8.05
CA TRP A 228 11.28 10.87 7.44
C TRP A 228 11.12 11.26 5.98
N TYR A 229 11.39 12.50 5.61
CA TYR A 229 11.41 12.95 4.21
C TYR A 229 12.43 12.17 3.37
N TYR A 230 13.68 12.01 3.86
CA TYR A 230 14.71 11.25 3.14
C TYR A 230 14.38 9.76 3.04
N MET A 231 13.84 9.16 4.11
CA MET A 231 13.39 7.77 4.08
C MET A 231 12.26 7.58 3.08
N SER A 232 11.27 8.46 3.12
CA SER A 232 10.19 8.53 2.15
C SER A 232 10.75 8.65 0.72
N LYS A 233 11.72 9.54 0.48
CA LYS A 233 12.40 9.67 -0.83
C LYS A 233 13.09 8.41 -1.29
N SER A 234 13.85 7.75 -0.43
CA SER A 234 14.51 6.48 -0.74
C SER A 234 13.49 5.37 -1.04
N CYS A 235 12.39 5.32 -0.29
CA CYS A 235 11.27 4.41 -0.55
C CYS A 235 10.63 4.68 -1.92
N ARG A 236 10.37 5.94 -2.28
CA ARG A 236 9.86 6.35 -3.61
C ARG A 236 10.75 5.81 -4.74
N GLN A 237 12.06 5.97 -4.61
CA GLN A 237 13.02 5.49 -5.61
C GLN A 237 13.00 3.96 -5.70
N SER A 238 13.02 3.27 -4.55
CA SER A 238 13.01 1.80 -4.51
C SER A 238 11.75 1.20 -5.14
N VAL A 239 10.60 1.84 -4.90
CA VAL A 239 9.27 1.47 -5.43
C VAL A 239 9.27 1.41 -6.96
N GLN A 240 9.99 2.32 -7.62
CA GLN A 240 10.03 2.37 -9.07
C GLN A 240 10.78 1.19 -9.71
N PHE A 241 11.61 0.47 -8.96
CA PHE A 241 12.37 -0.67 -9.48
C PHE A 241 11.76 -2.02 -9.05
N LEU A 242 10.60 -2.01 -8.38
CA LEU A 242 9.95 -3.27 -8.05
C LEU A 242 9.50 -3.97 -9.34
N PRO A 243 9.77 -5.28 -9.46
CA PRO A 243 9.57 -6.01 -10.69
C PRO A 243 8.08 -6.25 -10.96
N PHE A 244 7.39 -5.30 -11.59
CA PHE A 244 6.12 -5.55 -12.29
C PHE A 244 6.41 -6.14 -13.67
N LYS A 245 7.14 -7.27 -13.72
CA LYS A 245 7.44 -7.87 -15.02
C LYS A 245 6.17 -8.48 -15.60
N ASP A 246 5.91 -8.20 -16.88
CA ASP A 246 5.01 -8.93 -17.78
C ASP A 246 5.37 -10.42 -17.96
N THR A 247 6.29 -10.96 -17.17
CA THR A 247 6.75 -12.34 -17.31
C THR A 247 5.78 -13.25 -16.62
N CYS A 248 5.30 -14.26 -17.35
CA CYS A 248 4.54 -15.43 -16.92
C CYS A 248 5.10 -16.13 -15.67
N THR A 249 5.08 -15.49 -14.50
CA THR A 249 5.22 -16.16 -13.22
C THR A 249 3.86 -16.78 -12.91
N PRO A 250 3.76 -18.11 -12.88
CA PRO A 250 2.46 -18.80 -12.81
C PRO A 250 1.76 -18.69 -11.45
N ASP A 251 2.25 -17.88 -10.50
CA ASP A 251 1.72 -17.82 -9.14
C ASP A 251 1.35 -16.39 -8.71
N ASN A 252 0.05 -16.08 -8.82
CA ASN A 252 -0.59 -14.83 -8.39
C ASN A 252 -0.25 -14.46 -6.94
N LYS A 253 0.13 -15.44 -6.10
CA LYS A 253 0.51 -15.23 -4.71
C LYS A 253 1.83 -14.48 -4.57
N SER A 254 2.79 -14.72 -5.48
CA SER A 254 4.05 -13.98 -5.49
C SER A 254 3.80 -12.52 -5.84
N ASP A 255 2.99 -12.27 -6.86
CA ASP A 255 2.66 -10.92 -7.33
C ASP A 255 1.87 -10.16 -6.27
N TYR A 256 0.92 -10.82 -5.61
CA TYR A 256 0.18 -10.25 -4.47
C TYR A 256 1.09 -9.91 -3.28
N ARG A 257 2.08 -10.75 -2.98
CA ARG A 257 3.05 -10.44 -1.91
C ARG A 257 3.90 -9.22 -2.27
N GLN A 258 4.39 -9.14 -3.50
CA GLN A 258 5.14 -7.98 -3.98
C GLN A 258 4.27 -6.70 -3.97
N TYR A 259 3.00 -6.83 -4.39
CA TYR A 259 1.98 -5.80 -4.32
C TYR A 259 1.77 -5.29 -2.88
N LYS A 260 1.58 -6.18 -1.90
CA LYS A 260 1.45 -5.79 -0.48
C LYS A 260 2.72 -5.16 0.08
N ILE A 261 3.89 -5.66 -0.29
CA ILE A 261 5.17 -5.05 0.10
C ILE A 261 5.26 -3.64 -0.46
N LEU A 262 4.93 -3.44 -1.73
CA LEU A 262 4.91 -2.13 -2.37
C LEU A 262 3.96 -1.17 -1.66
N ILE A 263 2.67 -1.52 -1.58
CA ILE A 263 1.66 -0.66 -0.94
C ILE A 263 2.09 -0.33 0.48
N SER A 264 2.50 -1.33 1.26
CA SER A 264 2.91 -1.07 2.63
C SER A 264 4.18 -0.19 2.70
N THR A 265 5.09 -0.29 1.73
CA THR A 265 6.29 0.55 1.65
C THR A 265 5.95 2.00 1.29
N ILE A 266 5.05 2.20 0.33
CA ILE A 266 4.52 3.51 -0.05
C ILE A 266 3.75 4.10 1.14
N LEU A 267 2.67 3.44 1.58
CA LEU A 267 1.73 3.94 2.58
C LEU A 267 2.39 4.25 3.93
N ARG A 268 3.35 3.42 4.39
CA ARG A 268 4.05 3.67 5.68
C ARG A 268 4.74 5.03 5.72
N ASN A 269 5.13 5.58 4.58
CA ASN A 269 5.90 6.81 4.49
C ASN A 269 5.10 7.99 3.93
N LEU A 270 3.90 7.75 3.36
CA LEU A 270 3.08 8.78 2.71
C LEU A 270 2.68 9.96 3.61
N HIS A 271 2.54 9.73 4.92
CA HIS A 271 2.20 10.80 5.87
C HIS A 271 3.30 11.85 6.03
N HIS A 272 4.54 11.48 5.71
CA HIS A 272 5.71 12.35 5.74
C HIS A 272 6.22 12.69 4.34
N ASP A 273 5.53 12.20 3.31
CA ASP A 273 5.94 12.32 1.94
C ASP A 273 5.49 13.67 1.35
N ALA A 274 6.31 14.13 0.41
CA ALA A 274 5.94 15.16 -0.52
C ALA A 274 4.79 14.67 -1.43
N VAL A 275 4.26 15.58 -2.23
CA VAL A 275 3.23 15.24 -3.23
C VAL A 275 3.69 14.10 -4.16
N SER A 276 4.98 14.05 -4.51
CA SER A 276 5.55 13.00 -5.37
C SER A 276 5.29 11.56 -4.93
N GLY A 277 5.25 11.23 -3.63
CA GLY A 277 4.94 9.88 -3.17
C GLY A 277 3.52 9.45 -3.46
N TRP A 278 2.57 10.36 -3.23
CA TRP A 278 1.17 10.16 -3.58
C TRP A 278 0.99 10.03 -5.10
N LEU A 279 1.80 10.74 -5.89
CA LEU A 279 1.79 10.62 -7.35
C LEU A 279 2.32 9.27 -7.81
N LEU A 280 3.39 8.73 -7.22
CA LEU A 280 3.85 7.37 -7.53
C LEU A 280 2.82 6.31 -7.12
N PHE A 281 2.10 6.51 -6.02
CA PHE A 281 0.97 5.67 -5.65
C PHE A 281 -0.15 5.74 -6.71
N ALA A 282 -0.47 6.94 -7.21
CA ALA A 282 -1.41 7.10 -8.30
C ALA A 282 -0.92 6.44 -9.60
N SER A 283 0.38 6.51 -9.93
CA SER A 283 0.98 5.81 -11.08
C SER A 283 0.82 4.30 -10.97
N PHE A 284 0.97 3.76 -9.76
CA PHE A 284 0.73 2.36 -9.48
C PHE A 284 -0.75 1.96 -9.64
N LEU A 285 -1.68 2.78 -9.13
CA LEU A 285 -3.11 2.58 -9.34
C LEU A 285 -3.47 2.66 -10.84
N PHE A 286 -2.84 3.58 -11.58
CA PHE A 286 -2.97 3.69 -13.02
C PHE A 286 -2.47 2.42 -13.74
N TYR A 287 -1.28 1.94 -13.38
CA TYR A 287 -0.68 0.72 -13.95
C TYR A 287 -1.56 -0.51 -13.70
N THR A 288 -2.17 -0.60 -12.51
CA THR A 288 -3.10 -1.68 -12.13
C THR A 288 -4.54 -1.43 -12.62
N LYS A 289 -4.72 -0.47 -13.53
CA LYS A 289 -6.02 -0.11 -14.16
C LYS A 289 -7.11 0.34 -13.20
N GLN A 290 -6.75 0.75 -11.99
CA GLN A 290 -7.65 1.34 -10.99
C GLN A 290 -7.80 2.85 -11.20
N TYR A 291 -8.23 3.26 -12.41
CA TYR A 291 -8.22 4.65 -12.85
C TYR A 291 -9.04 5.58 -11.95
N SER A 292 -10.20 5.12 -11.44
CA SER A 292 -11.05 5.94 -10.54
C SER A 292 -10.36 6.21 -9.19
N SER A 293 -9.71 5.19 -8.62
CA SER A 293 -8.91 5.33 -7.40
C SER A 293 -7.71 6.25 -7.62
N ALA A 294 -7.04 6.11 -8.78
CA ALA A 294 -5.94 6.99 -9.16
C ALA A 294 -6.39 8.46 -9.24
N ILE A 295 -7.54 8.74 -9.88
CA ILE A 295 -8.11 10.09 -9.95
C ILE A 295 -8.37 10.67 -8.56
N TYR A 296 -8.93 9.87 -7.63
CA TYR A 296 -9.16 10.34 -6.26
C TYR A 296 -7.86 10.76 -5.56
N ILE A 297 -6.81 9.94 -5.67
CA ILE A 297 -5.48 10.26 -5.11
C ILE A 297 -4.89 11.50 -5.79
N LEU A 298 -5.05 11.64 -7.11
CA LEU A 298 -4.56 12.80 -7.87
C LEU A 298 -5.25 14.09 -7.43
N GLN A 299 -6.56 14.08 -7.26
CA GLN A 299 -7.31 15.22 -6.74
C GLN A 299 -6.88 15.59 -5.32
N TYR A 300 -6.67 14.59 -4.46
CA TYR A 300 -6.12 14.80 -3.12
C TYR A 300 -4.73 15.46 -3.20
N SER A 301 -3.82 14.94 -4.02
CA SER A 301 -2.48 15.50 -4.24
C SER A 301 -2.52 16.94 -4.74
N LEU A 302 -3.30 17.22 -5.79
CA LEU A 302 -3.49 18.57 -6.32
C LEU A 302 -4.04 19.53 -5.27
N SER A 303 -4.96 19.06 -4.43
CA SER A 303 -5.49 19.88 -3.32
C SER A 303 -4.41 20.29 -2.31
N LYS A 304 -3.30 19.56 -2.21
CA LYS A 304 -2.15 19.91 -1.35
C LYS A 304 -1.17 20.86 -2.03
N CYS A 305 -1.22 20.97 -3.35
CA CYS A 305 -0.37 21.86 -4.12
C CYS A 305 -0.85 23.30 -4.18
N SER A 306 -2.00 23.66 -3.56
CA SER A 306 -2.52 25.03 -3.60
C SER A 306 -1.57 26.04 -2.94
N GLU A 307 -1.44 27.23 -3.52
CA GLU A 307 -0.55 28.27 -3.03
C GLU A 307 -0.80 28.63 -1.56
N GLU A 308 -2.07 28.69 -1.14
CA GLU A 308 -2.47 28.97 0.26
C GLU A 308 -2.00 27.92 1.27
N LYS A 309 -1.76 26.67 0.85
CA LYS A 309 -1.24 25.61 1.73
C LYS A 309 0.27 25.60 1.77
N ILE A 310 0.91 26.12 0.73
CA ILE A 310 2.37 26.17 0.60
C ILE A 310 2.93 27.45 1.25
N GLN A 311 2.24 28.59 1.12
CA GLN A 311 2.64 29.88 1.70
C GLN A 311 2.86 29.88 3.24
N PRO A 312 1.98 29.28 4.08
CA PRO A 312 2.15 29.26 5.53
C PRO A 312 3.36 28.43 5.98
N LEU A 313 3.71 27.37 5.24
CA LEU A 313 4.88 26.54 5.50
C LEU A 313 6.20 27.29 5.23
N ILE A 314 6.14 28.39 4.47
CA ILE A 314 7.29 29.21 4.08
C ILE A 314 7.61 30.33 5.10
N LYS A 315 6.71 30.66 6.04
CA LYS A 315 7.01 31.64 7.12
C LYS A 315 7.96 31.05 8.17
N LEU A 316 9.26 31.08 7.86
CA LEU A 316 10.33 30.60 8.75
C LEU A 316 10.76 31.67 9.75
N SER A 317 11.04 31.25 10.99
CA SER A 317 11.74 32.11 11.95
C SER A 317 13.23 32.22 11.59
N HIS A 318 13.85 33.36 11.95
CA HIS A 318 15.23 33.74 11.61
C HIS A 318 16.29 32.67 11.93
N ILE A 319 16.07 31.87 12.99
CA ILE A 319 16.96 30.79 13.45
C ILE A 319 17.08 29.65 12.42
N HIS A 320 16.02 29.42 11.62
CA HIS A 320 16.05 28.38 10.59
C HIS A 320 16.85 28.78 9.36
N GLN A 321 16.90 30.08 9.04
CA GLN A 321 17.72 30.59 7.94
C GLN A 321 19.21 30.37 8.22
N GLU A 322 19.64 30.48 9.49
CA GLU A 322 21.02 30.21 9.90
C GLU A 322 21.39 28.73 9.93
N LEU A 323 20.52 27.84 10.45
CA LEU A 323 20.82 26.40 10.47
C LEU A 323 20.87 25.78 9.06
N PHE A 324 20.08 26.31 8.11
CA PHE A 324 20.09 25.89 6.72
C PHE A 324 21.22 26.51 5.89
N SER A 325 21.66 27.75 6.19
CA SER A 325 22.83 28.34 5.51
C SER A 325 24.14 27.60 5.83
N LEU A 326 24.17 26.88 6.96
CA LEU A 326 25.29 26.03 7.37
C LEU A 326 25.31 24.64 6.70
N SER A 327 24.20 24.18 6.11
CA SER A 327 24.06 22.83 5.53
C SER A 327 24.11 22.82 3.98
N VAL A 328 25.33 22.70 3.45
CA VAL A 328 25.82 22.09 2.17
C VAL A 328 25.17 22.43 0.82
N PHE A 329 23.93 22.89 0.68
CA PHE A 329 23.40 23.31 -0.62
C PHE A 329 23.78 24.75 -0.95
N ARG A 330 25.06 24.95 -1.32
CA ARG A 330 25.59 26.24 -1.79
C ARG A 330 24.90 26.65 -3.10
N LYS A 331 23.72 27.29 -3.01
CA LYS A 331 23.11 28.29 -3.92
C LYS A 331 21.57 28.35 -3.88
N MET A 332 20.87 27.42 -3.24
CA MET A 332 19.40 27.47 -3.15
C MET A 332 18.95 28.27 -1.92
N ASN A 333 17.99 29.18 -2.08
CA ASN A 333 17.40 29.84 -0.93
C ASN A 333 16.47 28.86 -0.16
N ILE A 334 16.23 29.13 1.12
CA ILE A 334 15.46 28.23 1.98
C ILE A 334 14.04 27.96 1.43
N VAL A 335 13.43 28.95 0.78
CA VAL A 335 12.11 28.84 0.16
C VAL A 335 12.12 27.84 -0.99
N GLN A 336 13.15 27.85 -1.83
CA GLN A 336 13.35 26.89 -2.91
C GLN A 336 13.59 25.48 -2.37
N LEU A 337 14.36 25.34 -1.29
CA LEU A 337 14.60 24.05 -0.65
C LEU A 337 13.31 23.47 -0.05
N TRP A 338 12.46 24.29 0.59
CA TRP A 338 11.17 23.83 1.10
C TRP A 338 10.17 23.51 -0.02
N LYS A 339 10.13 24.30 -1.10
CA LYS A 339 9.36 23.95 -2.30
C LYS A 339 9.79 22.58 -2.84
N PHE A 340 11.11 22.33 -2.88
CA PHE A 340 11.67 21.05 -3.28
C PHE A 340 11.31 19.92 -2.31
N MET A 341 11.37 20.14 -0.99
CA MET A 341 11.02 19.13 0.00
C MET A 341 9.52 18.82 0.10
N LEU A 342 8.65 19.80 -0.15
CA LEU A 342 7.20 19.65 0.01
C LEU A 342 6.53 19.08 -1.24
N LEU A 343 7.08 19.37 -2.42
CA LEU A 343 6.51 18.92 -3.67
C LEU A 343 7.33 17.75 -4.25
N ASP A 344 8.66 17.88 -4.27
CA ASP A 344 9.67 17.04 -4.94
C ASP A 344 9.27 16.66 -6.38
N SER A 345 10.22 16.66 -7.30
CA SER A 345 9.89 16.25 -8.68
C SER A 345 9.59 14.75 -8.72
N VAL A 346 8.77 14.34 -9.70
CA VAL A 346 8.59 12.92 -9.99
C VAL A 346 9.73 12.50 -10.92
N TYR A 347 10.60 11.65 -10.41
CA TYR A 347 11.74 11.10 -11.15
C TYR A 347 11.31 9.80 -11.81
N PHE A 348 11.65 9.59 -13.07
CA PHE A 348 11.54 8.31 -13.76
C PHE A 348 12.88 7.94 -14.39
N TRP A 349 13.38 6.74 -14.08
CA TRP A 349 14.56 6.15 -14.72
C TRP A 349 14.13 5.24 -15.86
N PRO A 350 15.00 4.97 -16.87
CA PRO A 350 14.67 4.04 -17.96
C PRO A 350 14.24 2.64 -17.48
N SER A 351 14.69 2.23 -16.29
CA SER A 351 14.33 0.96 -15.65
C SER A 351 13.13 1.05 -14.69
N SER A 352 12.50 2.22 -14.56
CA SER A 352 11.33 2.39 -13.70
C SER A 352 10.13 1.62 -14.25
N THR A 353 9.47 0.84 -13.40
CA THR A 353 8.35 -0.02 -13.76
C THR A 353 6.99 0.68 -13.65
N LEU A 354 6.95 1.85 -13.02
CA LEU A 354 5.74 2.67 -12.84
C LEU A 354 5.58 3.78 -13.90
N ILE A 355 6.35 3.76 -14.98
CA ILE A 355 6.23 4.75 -16.06
C ILE A 355 4.97 4.43 -16.87
N PRO A 356 4.02 5.38 -17.01
CA PRO A 356 2.92 5.22 -17.97
C PRO A 356 3.45 4.92 -19.36
N ASN A 357 2.83 3.99 -20.08
CA ASN A 357 3.30 3.55 -21.40
C ASN A 357 3.46 4.72 -22.39
N GLU A 358 2.60 5.73 -22.26
CA GLU A 358 2.58 6.95 -23.05
C GLU A 358 3.83 7.83 -22.83
N LEU A 359 4.49 7.73 -21.67
CA LEU A 359 5.72 8.46 -21.34
C LEU A 359 7.00 7.67 -21.63
N GLN A 360 6.90 6.36 -21.94
CA GLN A 360 8.07 5.52 -22.17
C GLN A 360 9.03 6.09 -23.22
N ILE A 361 8.52 6.77 -24.24
CA ILE A 361 9.35 7.41 -25.27
C ILE A 361 10.28 8.48 -24.68
N MET A 362 9.83 9.23 -23.68
CA MET A 362 10.63 10.27 -23.02
C MET A 362 11.70 9.68 -22.08
N VAL A 363 11.40 8.54 -21.45
CA VAL A 363 12.26 7.96 -20.41
C VAL A 363 13.27 6.95 -20.98
N LYS A 364 13.07 6.45 -22.21
CA LYS A 364 13.95 5.43 -22.82
C LYS A 364 15.41 5.86 -22.95
N THR A 365 15.69 7.13 -23.19
CA THR A 365 17.04 7.63 -23.49
C THR A 365 17.75 8.22 -22.29
N GLN A 366 17.00 8.72 -21.30
CA GLN A 366 17.55 9.41 -20.14
C GLN A 366 16.53 9.45 -19.00
N GLU A 367 17.00 9.79 -17.80
CA GLU A 367 16.10 10.08 -16.68
C GLU A 367 15.18 11.26 -17.00
N CYS A 368 13.93 11.14 -16.59
CA CYS A 368 12.91 12.16 -16.79
C CYS A 368 12.49 12.71 -15.43
N VAL A 369 12.60 14.02 -15.26
CA VAL A 369 12.21 14.75 -14.05
C VAL A 369 10.99 15.57 -14.40
N ILE A 370 9.86 15.30 -13.76
CA ILE A 370 8.57 15.94 -14.07
C ILE A 370 8.10 16.72 -12.84
N PRO A 371 7.78 18.02 -12.98
CA PRO A 371 7.14 18.77 -11.91
C PRO A 371 5.86 18.08 -11.43
N PRO A 372 5.62 17.97 -10.12
CA PRO A 372 4.57 17.10 -9.59
C PRO A 372 3.16 17.53 -10.00
N VAL A 373 2.89 18.84 -10.11
CA VAL A 373 1.57 19.33 -10.55
C VAL A 373 1.33 19.00 -12.03
N VAL A 374 2.35 19.18 -12.87
CA VAL A 374 2.30 18.81 -14.30
C VAL A 374 2.06 17.30 -14.45
N TYR A 375 2.80 16.48 -13.69
CA TYR A 375 2.59 15.03 -13.71
C TYR A 375 1.20 14.62 -13.22
N ALA A 376 0.67 15.30 -12.19
CA ALA A 376 -0.65 15.02 -11.65
C ALA A 376 -1.77 15.28 -12.68
N HIS A 377 -1.75 16.44 -13.35
CA HIS A 377 -2.73 16.75 -14.40
C HIS A 377 -2.60 15.80 -15.60
N PHE A 378 -1.37 15.47 -16.01
CA PHE A 378 -1.16 14.53 -17.09
C PHE A 378 -1.64 13.11 -16.76
N LEU A 379 -1.35 12.61 -15.55
CA LEU A 379 -1.82 11.29 -15.13
C LEU A 379 -3.35 11.27 -14.95
N SER A 380 -3.96 12.38 -14.54
CA SER A 380 -5.42 12.54 -14.50
C SER A 380 -6.02 12.45 -15.90
N PHE A 381 -5.43 13.16 -16.87
CA PHE A 381 -5.78 13.05 -18.28
C PHE A 381 -5.72 11.59 -18.77
N LEU A 382 -4.64 10.86 -18.48
CA LEU A 382 -4.51 9.45 -18.87
C LEU A 382 -5.60 8.58 -18.24
N CYS A 383 -5.90 8.77 -16.95
CA CYS A 383 -6.98 8.04 -16.29
C CYS A 383 -8.33 8.28 -16.97
N HIS A 384 -8.66 9.55 -17.28
CA HIS A 384 -9.89 9.88 -18.01
C HIS A 384 -9.91 9.34 -19.44
N TYR A 385 -8.75 9.32 -20.12
CA TYR A 385 -8.59 8.77 -21.46
C TYR A 385 -8.92 7.27 -21.48
N HIS A 386 -8.33 6.50 -20.55
CA HIS A 386 -8.59 5.06 -20.44
C HIS A 386 -10.02 4.74 -19.95
N LEU A 387 -10.67 5.68 -19.26
CA LEU A 387 -12.10 5.60 -18.92
C LEU A 387 -13.04 6.09 -20.04
N ASN A 388 -12.51 6.51 -21.20
CA ASN A 388 -13.26 7.10 -22.31
C ASN A 388 -14.08 8.35 -21.93
N ASN A 389 -13.66 9.12 -20.92
CA ASN A 389 -14.33 10.34 -20.49
C ASN A 389 -13.75 11.57 -21.20
N THR A 390 -14.20 11.80 -22.44
CA THR A 390 -13.67 12.86 -23.32
C THR A 390 -13.84 14.26 -22.77
N SER A 391 -14.90 14.55 -22.00
CA SER A 391 -15.08 15.87 -21.36
C SER A 391 -13.98 16.12 -20.35
N GLN A 392 -13.78 15.19 -19.41
CA GLN A 392 -12.77 15.33 -18.35
C GLN A 392 -11.34 15.26 -18.90
N CYS A 393 -11.11 14.60 -20.03
CA CYS A 393 -9.83 14.69 -20.74
C CYS A 393 -9.52 16.13 -21.18
N ARG A 394 -10.51 16.85 -21.72
CA ARG A 394 -10.33 18.24 -22.16
C ARG A 394 -10.07 19.15 -20.96
N ASP A 395 -10.82 18.98 -19.88
CA ASP A 395 -10.63 19.73 -18.64
C ASP A 395 -9.21 19.52 -18.10
N SER A 396 -8.76 18.25 -18.02
CA SER A 396 -7.40 17.93 -17.54
C SER A 396 -6.29 18.47 -18.44
N ILE A 397 -6.48 18.52 -19.77
CA ILE A 397 -5.50 19.13 -20.69
C ILE A 397 -5.49 20.65 -20.55
N GLN A 398 -6.65 21.28 -20.37
CA GLN A 398 -6.73 22.72 -20.14
C GLN A 398 -6.00 23.10 -18.85
N ASP A 399 -6.21 22.35 -17.76
CA ASP A 399 -5.51 22.55 -16.50
C ASP A 399 -3.99 22.32 -16.64
N LEU A 400 -3.59 21.29 -17.40
CA LEU A 400 -2.18 21.02 -17.71
C LEU A 400 -1.56 22.18 -18.48
N GLN A 401 -2.25 22.70 -19.50
CA GLN A 401 -1.78 23.82 -20.31
C GLN A 401 -1.62 25.09 -19.44
N LEU A 402 -2.64 25.44 -18.64
CA LEU A 402 -2.58 26.58 -17.72
C LEU A 402 -1.43 26.46 -16.72
N THR A 403 -1.23 25.27 -16.15
CA THR A 403 -0.11 24.98 -15.23
C THR A 403 1.24 25.29 -15.88
N ILE A 404 1.40 24.92 -17.16
CA ILE A 404 2.64 25.13 -17.91
C ILE A 404 2.83 26.60 -18.29
N GLU A 405 1.79 27.26 -18.80
CA GLU A 405 1.81 28.66 -19.22
C GLU A 405 2.12 29.60 -18.04
N GLU A 406 1.53 29.35 -16.88
CA GLU A 406 1.78 30.09 -15.63
C GLU A 406 3.09 29.66 -14.92
N LYS A 407 3.82 28.69 -15.50
CA LYS A 407 5.07 28.13 -14.95
C LYS A 407 4.92 27.64 -13.51
N TYR A 408 3.75 27.10 -13.20
CA TYR A 408 3.39 26.72 -11.83
C TYR A 408 4.24 25.53 -11.36
N PHE A 409 5.17 25.82 -10.44
CA PHE A 409 6.20 24.88 -9.95
C PHE A 409 7.15 24.33 -11.01
N ILE A 410 7.43 25.09 -12.07
CA ILE A 410 8.45 24.75 -13.07
C ILE A 410 9.73 25.52 -12.74
N ALA A 411 10.82 24.82 -12.44
CA ALA A 411 12.01 25.44 -11.85
C ALA A 411 12.89 26.14 -12.90
N ASP A 412 13.03 25.57 -14.09
CA ASP A 412 13.88 26.10 -15.15
C ASP A 412 13.36 25.78 -16.57
N LYS A 413 14.11 26.21 -17.59
CA LYS A 413 13.76 26.03 -19.00
C LYS A 413 13.84 24.56 -19.47
N ILE A 414 14.64 23.73 -18.82
CA ILE A 414 14.77 22.31 -19.15
C ILE A 414 13.51 21.60 -18.67
N ASP A 415 13.08 21.87 -17.44
CA ASP A 415 11.80 21.38 -16.90
C ASP A 415 10.62 21.87 -17.77
N GLU A 416 10.63 23.14 -18.18
CA GLU A 416 9.60 23.71 -19.06
C GLU A 416 9.53 22.94 -20.39
N ALA A 417 10.66 22.60 -21.01
CA ALA A 417 10.70 21.78 -22.22
C ALA A 417 10.10 20.37 -22.00
N VAL A 418 10.42 19.72 -20.87
CA VAL A 418 9.83 18.42 -20.49
C VAL A 418 8.30 18.55 -20.36
N CYS A 419 7.81 19.62 -19.75
CA CYS A 419 6.37 19.85 -19.59
C CYS A 419 5.66 20.02 -20.94
N TYR A 420 6.25 20.75 -21.89
CA TYR A 420 5.69 20.88 -23.24
C TYR A 420 5.72 19.57 -24.04
N ASN A 421 6.72 18.69 -23.82
CA ASN A 421 6.69 17.34 -24.40
C ASN A 421 5.50 16.53 -23.88
N ILE A 422 5.25 16.58 -22.57
CA ILE A 422 4.10 15.90 -21.94
C ILE A 422 2.77 16.43 -22.50
N LEU A 423 2.64 17.75 -22.63
CA LEU A 423 1.45 18.38 -23.25
C LEU A 423 1.27 17.94 -24.71
N GLY A 424 2.36 17.87 -25.49
CA GLY A 424 2.34 17.39 -26.85
C GLY A 424 1.89 15.92 -26.97
N ILE A 425 2.33 15.06 -26.06
CA ILE A 425 1.87 13.65 -25.97
C ILE A 425 0.37 13.60 -25.70
N ALA A 426 -0.14 14.41 -24.77
CA ALA A 426 -1.57 14.46 -24.47
C ALA A 426 -2.42 14.87 -25.69
N PHE A 427 -2.00 15.91 -26.41
CA PHE A 427 -2.67 16.32 -27.66
C PHE A 427 -2.62 15.23 -28.75
N LYS A 428 -1.49 14.55 -28.88
CA LYS A 428 -1.31 13.46 -29.85
C LYS A 428 -2.25 12.28 -29.55
N LEU A 429 -2.43 11.92 -28.28
CA LEU A 429 -3.39 10.89 -27.85
C LEU A 429 -4.85 11.26 -28.20
N LEU A 430 -5.19 12.55 -28.16
CA LEU A 430 -6.49 13.07 -28.62
C LEU A 430 -6.58 13.31 -30.13
N ARG A 431 -5.52 13.01 -30.90
CA ARG A 431 -5.42 13.25 -32.35
C ARG A 431 -5.50 14.72 -32.75
N ASP A 432 -5.13 15.65 -31.87
CA ASP A 432 -4.94 17.05 -32.20
C ASP A 432 -3.49 17.31 -32.63
N GLU A 433 -3.19 16.94 -33.88
CA GLU A 433 -1.84 17.04 -34.44
C GLU A 433 -1.32 18.48 -34.49
N ALA A 434 -2.20 19.47 -34.67
CA ALA A 434 -1.79 20.87 -34.75
C ALA A 434 -1.27 21.38 -33.39
N SER A 435 -2.04 21.13 -32.32
CA SER A 435 -1.65 21.49 -30.96
C SER A 435 -0.45 20.68 -30.46
N ALA A 436 -0.39 19.39 -30.79
CA ALA A 436 0.76 18.54 -30.47
C ALA A 436 2.05 19.10 -31.09
N ASN A 437 2.05 19.40 -32.39
CA ASN A 437 3.21 19.97 -33.08
C ASN A 437 3.61 21.33 -32.50
N LYS A 438 2.64 22.19 -32.15
CA LYS A 438 2.93 23.47 -31.51
C LYS A 438 3.65 23.28 -30.17
N ALA A 439 3.19 22.35 -29.33
CA ALA A 439 3.80 22.05 -28.04
C ALA A 439 5.22 21.49 -28.20
N PHE A 440 5.43 20.50 -29.09
CA PHE A 440 6.76 19.95 -29.36
C PHE A 440 7.73 21.00 -29.91
N MET A 441 7.28 21.86 -30.84
CA MET A 441 8.10 22.96 -31.35
C MET A 441 8.48 23.96 -30.26
N HIS A 442 7.62 24.18 -29.27
CA HIS A 442 7.96 25.03 -28.13
C HIS A 442 9.02 24.39 -27.24
N SER A 443 8.89 23.10 -26.93
CA SER A 443 9.90 22.31 -26.23
C SER A 443 11.28 22.36 -26.90
N VAL A 444 11.35 22.16 -28.23
CA VAL A 444 12.61 22.21 -29.00
C VAL A 444 13.27 23.59 -28.95
N ARG A 445 12.48 24.67 -28.89
CA ARG A 445 13.02 26.04 -28.74
C ARG A 445 13.62 26.28 -27.36
N LEU A 446 13.04 25.69 -26.33
CA LEU A 446 13.52 25.80 -24.94
C LEU A 446 14.77 24.94 -24.68
N ASN A 447 14.82 23.74 -25.27
CA ASN A 447 15.94 22.82 -25.17
C ASN A 447 16.33 22.26 -26.55
N PRO A 448 17.32 22.86 -27.25
CA PRO A 448 17.69 22.45 -28.59
C PRO A 448 18.49 21.14 -28.65
N ASN A 449 18.57 20.36 -27.56
CA ASN A 449 19.28 19.09 -27.54
C ASN A 449 18.78 18.16 -28.68
N PRO A 450 19.66 17.77 -29.63
CA PRO A 450 19.27 16.99 -30.80
C PRO A 450 18.68 15.61 -30.46
N ASP A 451 18.98 15.04 -29.29
CA ASP A 451 18.46 13.73 -28.91
C ASP A 451 16.95 13.77 -28.60
N LEU A 452 16.45 14.89 -28.09
CA LEU A 452 15.02 15.10 -27.86
C LEU A 452 14.26 15.32 -29.19
N ARG A 453 14.92 15.81 -30.24
CA ARG A 453 14.30 15.97 -31.57
C ARG A 453 14.00 14.64 -32.26
N ARG A 454 14.68 13.55 -31.87
CA ARG A 454 14.47 12.22 -32.46
C ARG A 454 13.26 11.48 -31.88
N LEU A 455 12.67 12.00 -30.80
CA LEU A 455 11.54 11.38 -30.11
C LEU A 455 10.17 11.72 -30.74
N PHE A 456 10.13 12.70 -31.65
CA PHE A 456 8.91 13.25 -32.26
C PHE A 456 9.08 13.35 -33.78
#